data_AF-A0ABD5NFB8-F1
#
_entry.id   AF-A0ABD5NFB8-F1
#
_cell.length_a   1.000
_cell.length_b   1.000
_cell.length_c   1.000
_cell.angle_alpha   90.00
_cell.angle_beta   90.00
_cell.angle_gamma   90.00
#
_symmetry.space_group_name_H-M   'P 1'
#
loop_
_entity.id
_entity.type
_entity.pdbx_description
1 polymer ?
#
loop_
_entity_poly.entity_id
_entity_poly.type
_entity_poly.pdbx_seq_one_letter_code
_entity_poly.pdbx_strand_id
1 'polypeptide(L)'
;MSNTFAQHFGFDAEFDQSAFVDTFGRDSLDTVVEFYQGVVDRRSTGWIPLPDMFFTIGACEMLGVDHSPLSDRVPSYLSELQVGGGYCPVPEEKMEGWRADREPDIYSTYYAVKTLGLLGRSSGVDVDTFVASQQDDGYIYNEEWSNTIPEYRFDSELRQQVLLGLLLTDNVDTDPIVAELDENEFLTPIYYSWRIRKHLDIDPALTDEEAERLGDLQKDGGFREYRLSDKTDEHAGSDHRTWRDQNPPHLFSSFYAYHIASETDSRFSYDTGEFIDFIAGTEDEEGFGVDVNAREFEAPFGRTYTPLEHMMVLLTPSLVQ
;
A
#
# COMPACT_ATOMS: atom_id res chain seq x y z
N MET A 1 18.03 10.32 -14.46
CA MET A 1 17.77 8.99 -15.06
C MET A 1 16.30 8.75 -14.85
N SER A 2 15.49 8.42 -15.86
CA SER A 2 14.07 8.13 -15.60
C SER A 2 14.01 6.86 -14.75
N ASN A 3 13.37 6.94 -13.59
CA ASN A 3 13.37 5.87 -12.62
C ASN A 3 12.35 4.82 -13.09
N THR A 4 12.82 3.78 -13.79
CA THR A 4 12.11 2.52 -14.11
C THR A 4 11.58 1.75 -12.89
N PHE A 5 11.59 2.38 -11.72
CA PHE A 5 11.21 1.84 -10.43
C PHE A 5 9.69 1.93 -10.20
N ALA A 6 9.02 2.96 -10.72
CA ALA A 6 7.57 3.19 -10.58
C ALA A 6 6.71 1.96 -10.95
N GLN A 7 7.08 1.29 -12.06
CA GLN A 7 6.41 0.07 -12.54
C GLN A 7 6.43 -1.10 -11.53
N HIS A 8 7.37 -1.09 -10.57
CA HIS A 8 7.50 -2.16 -9.57
C HIS A 8 6.60 -1.94 -8.36
N PHE A 9 6.22 -0.71 -8.05
CA PHE A 9 5.38 -0.42 -6.87
C PHE A 9 3.90 -0.40 -7.20
N GLY A 10 3.58 -0.45 -8.50
CA GLY A 10 2.24 -0.12 -8.94
C GLY A 10 1.91 1.29 -8.47
N PHE A 11 2.76 2.29 -8.73
CA PHE A 11 2.44 3.72 -8.63
C PHE A 11 2.86 4.38 -9.93
N ASP A 12 2.03 5.27 -10.47
CA ASP A 12 2.36 6.05 -11.67
C ASP A 12 2.95 7.40 -11.26
N ALA A 13 3.97 7.33 -10.38
CA ALA A 13 4.63 8.46 -9.75
C ALA A 13 6.15 8.23 -9.78
N GLU A 14 6.93 9.29 -10.00
CA GLU A 14 8.39 9.21 -10.14
C GLU A 14 9.08 10.05 -9.06
N PHE A 15 10.19 9.56 -8.51
CA PHE A 15 11.00 10.37 -7.60
C PHE A 15 11.86 11.39 -8.36
N ASP A 16 11.66 12.67 -8.06
CA ASP A 16 12.57 13.77 -8.42
C ASP A 16 13.04 14.47 -7.14
N GLN A 17 14.35 14.37 -6.87
CA GLN A 17 14.96 14.96 -5.69
C GLN A 17 14.83 16.49 -5.65
N SER A 18 14.90 17.18 -6.79
CA SER A 18 14.79 18.63 -6.84
C SER A 18 13.37 19.06 -6.53
N ALA A 19 12.40 18.38 -7.13
CA ALA A 19 10.97 18.56 -6.83
C ALA A 19 10.67 18.33 -5.34
N PHE A 20 11.26 17.29 -4.75
CA PHE A 20 11.10 17.01 -3.32
C PHE A 20 11.65 18.14 -2.45
N VAL A 21 12.87 18.59 -2.72
CA VAL A 21 13.51 19.69 -1.97
C VAL A 21 12.74 21.01 -2.14
N ASP A 22 12.17 21.26 -3.31
CA ASP A 22 11.35 22.45 -3.55
C ASP A 22 10.01 22.40 -2.77
N THR A 23 9.43 21.20 -2.62
CA THR A 23 8.15 20.99 -1.93
C THR A 23 8.29 20.94 -0.40
N PHE A 24 9.20 20.13 0.12
CA PHE A 24 9.33 19.85 1.56
C PHE A 24 10.61 20.41 2.19
N GLY A 25 11.60 20.78 1.38
CA GLY A 25 12.89 21.27 1.87
C GLY A 25 13.97 20.19 1.97
N ARG A 26 15.20 20.64 2.19
CA ARG A 26 16.37 19.76 2.27
C ARG A 26 16.41 18.95 3.56
N ASP A 27 16.03 19.58 4.67
CA ASP A 27 16.08 18.94 5.99
C ASP A 27 15.13 17.72 6.02
N SER A 28 13.91 17.84 5.48
CA SER A 28 12.98 16.71 5.38
C SER A 28 13.49 15.57 4.50
N LEU A 29 14.22 15.87 3.42
CA LEU A 29 14.86 14.84 2.60
C LEU A 29 15.93 14.10 3.40
N ASP A 30 16.75 14.84 4.15
CA ASP A 30 17.80 14.26 4.99
C ASP A 30 17.17 13.38 6.11
N THR A 31 16.04 13.79 6.71
CA THR A 31 15.25 12.96 7.66
C THR A 31 14.81 11.63 7.03
N VAL A 32 14.25 11.67 5.83
CA VAL A 32 13.81 10.43 5.13
C VAL A 32 15.00 9.52 4.80
N VAL A 33 16.14 10.10 4.41
CA VAL A 33 17.39 9.34 4.17
C VAL A 33 17.88 8.66 5.45
N GLU A 34 17.90 9.39 6.57
CA GLU A 34 18.28 8.84 7.88
C GLU A 34 17.34 7.72 8.33
N PHE A 35 16.02 7.87 8.11
CA PHE A 35 15.03 6.83 8.37
C PHE A 35 15.39 5.52 7.65
N TYR A 36 15.58 5.57 6.32
CA TYR A 36 15.89 4.35 5.55
C TYR A 36 17.24 3.74 5.90
N GLN A 37 18.26 4.55 6.18
CA GLN A 37 19.53 4.05 6.71
C GLN A 37 19.34 3.30 8.04
N GLY A 38 18.58 3.88 8.96
CA GLY A 38 18.22 3.24 10.22
C GLY A 38 17.43 1.95 10.04
N VAL A 39 16.51 1.89 9.07
CA VAL A 39 15.76 0.67 8.74
C VAL A 39 16.69 -0.41 8.18
N VAL A 40 17.57 -0.08 7.23
CA VAL A 40 18.57 -1.02 6.68
C VAL A 40 19.42 -1.61 7.80
N ASP A 41 19.95 -0.78 8.70
CA ASP A 41 20.77 -1.23 9.82
C ASP A 41 20.01 -2.16 10.76
N ARG A 42 18.80 -1.78 11.17
CA ARG A 42 17.95 -2.59 12.07
C ARG A 42 17.52 -3.91 11.44
N ARG A 43 17.23 -3.90 10.14
CA ARG A 43 16.71 -5.07 9.38
C ARG A 43 17.82 -5.90 8.74
N SER A 44 19.08 -5.48 8.85
CA SER A 44 20.25 -6.28 8.42
C SER A 44 20.34 -7.64 9.14
N THR A 45 19.64 -7.81 10.27
CA THR A 45 19.57 -9.07 11.03
C THR A 45 18.11 -9.43 11.40
N GLY A 46 17.85 -10.73 11.65
CA GLY A 46 16.53 -11.19 12.08
C GLY A 46 15.47 -11.30 10.96
N TRP A 47 14.21 -11.47 11.37
CA TRP A 47 13.06 -11.58 10.46
C TRP A 47 12.60 -10.19 9.97
N ILE A 48 12.17 -10.11 8.71
CA ILE A 48 11.76 -8.86 8.05
C ILE A 48 10.43 -9.10 7.33
N PRO A 49 9.37 -8.32 7.62
CA PRO A 49 8.18 -8.35 6.80
C PRO A 49 8.52 -8.08 5.33
N LEU A 50 7.95 -8.88 4.41
CA LEU A 50 8.22 -8.73 2.98
C LEU A 50 7.88 -7.32 2.42
N PRO A 51 6.76 -6.67 2.82
CA PRO A 51 6.48 -5.30 2.40
C PRO A 51 7.57 -4.32 2.87
N ASP A 52 7.99 -4.40 4.14
CA ASP A 52 9.06 -3.55 4.69
C ASP A 52 10.35 -3.72 3.87
N MET A 53 10.72 -4.96 3.56
CA MET A 53 11.92 -5.26 2.76
C MET A 53 11.82 -4.64 1.36
N PHE A 54 10.69 -4.83 0.68
CA PHE A 54 10.47 -4.32 -0.66
C PHE A 54 10.52 -2.80 -0.73
N PHE A 55 9.75 -2.11 0.12
CA PHE A 55 9.70 -0.64 0.13
C PHE A 55 10.99 0.00 0.64
N THR A 56 11.71 -0.66 1.56
CA THR A 56 13.04 -0.19 2.00
C THR A 56 14.04 -0.25 0.86
N ILE A 57 14.19 -1.41 0.19
CA ILE A 57 15.13 -1.55 -0.93
C ILE A 57 14.75 -0.61 -2.06
N GLY A 58 13.45 -0.52 -2.39
CA GLY A 58 12.94 0.39 -3.39
C GLY A 58 13.30 1.84 -3.15
N ALA A 59 13.06 2.35 -1.95
CA ALA A 59 13.41 3.73 -1.60
C ALA A 59 14.92 3.96 -1.52
N CYS A 60 15.70 2.99 -1.02
CA CYS A 60 17.15 3.09 -1.02
C CYS A 60 17.73 3.21 -2.43
N GLU A 61 17.21 2.46 -3.40
CA GLU A 61 17.57 2.58 -4.82
C GLU A 61 17.23 3.99 -5.36
N MET A 62 16.05 4.53 -5.02
CA MET A 62 15.65 5.90 -5.43
C MET A 62 16.55 6.99 -4.84
N LEU A 63 16.94 6.84 -3.57
CA LEU A 63 17.71 7.82 -2.80
C LEU A 63 19.22 7.65 -2.93
N GLY A 64 19.71 6.55 -3.52
CA GLY A 64 21.13 6.21 -3.53
C GLY A 64 21.69 5.87 -2.15
N VAL A 65 20.85 5.35 -1.25
CA VAL A 65 21.27 4.87 0.08
C VAL A 65 21.85 3.47 -0.05
N ASP A 66 23.00 3.22 0.58
CA ASP A 66 23.60 1.88 0.60
C ASP A 66 22.68 0.91 1.36
N HIS A 67 22.11 -0.04 0.63
CA HIS A 67 21.28 -1.11 1.16
C HIS A 67 21.98 -2.47 1.11
N SER A 68 23.28 -2.54 0.81
CA SER A 68 24.04 -3.80 0.77
C SER A 68 23.90 -4.66 2.03
N PRO A 69 23.86 -4.11 3.26
CA PRO A 69 23.67 -4.92 4.47
C PRO A 69 22.35 -5.71 4.48
N LEU A 70 21.31 -5.16 3.86
CA LEU A 70 20.00 -5.81 3.72
C LEU A 70 19.94 -6.68 2.46
N SER A 71 20.34 -6.15 1.29
CA SER A 71 20.17 -6.86 0.02
C SER A 71 21.00 -8.13 -0.11
N ASP A 72 22.17 -8.20 0.54
CA ASP A 72 23.06 -9.37 0.46
C ASP A 72 22.44 -10.64 1.05
N ARG A 73 21.54 -10.49 2.04
CA ARG A 73 20.86 -11.62 2.68
C ARG A 73 19.51 -11.97 2.06
N VAL A 74 18.92 -11.09 1.25
CA VAL A 74 17.59 -11.29 0.62
C VAL A 74 17.46 -12.64 -0.08
N PRO A 75 18.42 -13.11 -0.91
CA PRO A 75 18.27 -14.39 -1.59
C PRO A 75 18.16 -15.58 -0.63
N SER A 76 18.98 -15.59 0.42
CA SER A 76 18.92 -16.64 1.46
C SER A 76 17.59 -16.56 2.20
N TYR A 77 17.20 -15.36 2.62
CA TYR A 77 15.96 -15.13 3.35
C TYR A 77 14.72 -15.55 2.54
N LEU A 78 14.64 -15.16 1.28
CA LEU A 78 13.53 -15.53 0.39
C LEU A 78 13.51 -17.02 0.07
N SER A 79 14.67 -17.68 -0.01
CA SER A 79 14.73 -19.14 -0.19
C SER A 79 14.10 -19.89 0.98
N GLU A 80 14.17 -19.33 2.20
CA GLU A 80 13.51 -19.91 3.37
C GLU A 80 12.00 -19.73 3.32
N LEU A 81 11.48 -18.70 2.63
CA LEU A 81 10.07 -18.37 2.52
C LEU A 81 9.35 -19.04 1.34
N GLN A 82 10.09 -19.53 0.34
CA GLN A 82 9.53 -20.12 -0.87
C GLN A 82 8.88 -21.49 -0.61
N VAL A 83 7.58 -21.63 -0.93
CA VAL A 83 6.78 -22.87 -0.80
C VAL A 83 5.75 -22.93 -1.91
N GLY A 84 5.43 -24.14 -2.37
CA GLY A 84 4.21 -24.36 -3.17
C GLY A 84 4.15 -23.57 -4.48
N GLY A 85 5.30 -23.16 -5.03
CA GLY A 85 5.36 -22.33 -6.24
C GLY A 85 5.28 -20.82 -5.99
N GLY A 86 5.14 -20.36 -4.75
CA GLY A 86 5.16 -18.94 -4.37
C GLY A 86 5.99 -18.70 -3.10
N TYR A 87 5.66 -17.62 -2.37
CA TYR A 87 6.30 -17.25 -1.11
C TYR A 87 5.29 -17.09 0.02
N CYS A 88 5.70 -17.47 1.23
CA CYS A 88 4.92 -17.28 2.46
C CYS A 88 5.27 -15.95 3.16
N PRO A 89 4.35 -15.41 3.97
CA PRO A 89 4.55 -14.12 4.65
C PRO A 89 5.51 -14.21 5.85
N VAL A 90 5.57 -15.39 6.47
CA VAL A 90 6.37 -15.67 7.67
C VAL A 90 7.16 -16.96 7.54
N PRO A 91 8.38 -17.04 8.11
CA PRO A 91 9.11 -18.29 8.23
C PRO A 91 8.37 -19.30 9.10
N GLU A 92 8.54 -20.58 8.79
CA GLU A 92 7.91 -21.69 9.51
C GLU A 92 8.16 -21.64 11.03
N GLU A 93 9.38 -21.29 11.44
CA GLU A 93 9.76 -21.15 12.86
C GLU A 93 8.99 -20.04 13.61
N LYS A 94 8.35 -19.11 12.90
CA LYS A 94 7.56 -18.01 13.49
C LYS A 94 6.06 -18.29 13.51
N MET A 95 5.60 -19.41 12.93
CA MET A 95 4.18 -19.75 12.83
C MET A 95 3.59 -20.37 14.11
N GLU A 96 4.33 -20.42 15.23
CA GLU A 96 3.89 -21.11 16.46
C GLU A 96 2.48 -20.69 16.93
N GLY A 97 1.57 -21.66 16.96
CA GLY A 97 0.19 -21.48 17.47
C GLY A 97 -0.82 -21.00 16.44
N TRP A 98 -0.40 -20.63 15.22
CA TRP A 98 -1.29 -20.34 14.11
C TRP A 98 -1.64 -21.64 13.39
N ARG A 99 -2.93 -21.96 13.27
CA ARG A 99 -3.43 -23.15 12.57
C ARG A 99 -3.32 -23.07 11.05
N ALA A 100 -2.59 -22.10 10.50
CA ALA A 100 -2.43 -21.97 9.07
C ALA A 100 -1.38 -22.98 8.62
N ASP A 101 -1.76 -23.87 7.71
CA ASP A 101 -0.78 -24.55 6.90
C ASP A 101 0.10 -23.49 6.21
N ARG A 102 1.38 -23.82 6.00
CA ARG A 102 2.33 -22.90 5.40
C ARG A 102 2.01 -22.77 3.91
N GLU A 103 1.14 -21.84 3.58
CA GLU A 103 0.70 -21.58 2.21
C GLU A 103 1.31 -20.29 1.67
N PRO A 104 1.73 -20.29 0.38
CA PRO A 104 2.12 -19.08 -0.29
C PRO A 104 0.89 -18.20 -0.56
N ASP A 105 1.10 -16.89 -0.59
CA ASP A 105 0.06 -15.91 -0.93
C ASP A 105 0.58 -14.89 -1.96
N ILE A 106 -0.35 -14.11 -2.52
CA ILE A 106 -0.06 -13.17 -3.60
C ILE A 106 0.70 -11.94 -3.13
N TYR A 107 0.43 -11.43 -1.92
CA TYR A 107 1.20 -10.34 -1.33
C TYR A 107 2.68 -10.71 -1.21
N SER A 108 2.92 -11.83 -0.54
CA SER A 108 4.25 -12.34 -0.25
C SER A 108 5.00 -12.64 -1.54
N THR A 109 4.33 -13.28 -2.51
CA THR A 109 4.93 -13.60 -3.79
C THR A 109 5.24 -12.36 -4.61
N TYR A 110 4.34 -11.38 -4.64
CA TYR A 110 4.57 -10.09 -5.29
C TYR A 110 5.83 -9.42 -4.77
N TYR A 111 5.89 -9.19 -3.45
CA TYR A 111 7.00 -8.46 -2.84
C TYR A 111 8.32 -9.21 -2.99
N ALA A 112 8.33 -10.54 -2.87
CA ALA A 112 9.53 -11.34 -3.07
C ALA A 112 10.03 -11.28 -4.52
N VAL A 113 9.16 -11.50 -5.50
CA VAL A 113 9.49 -11.47 -6.93
C VAL A 113 10.00 -10.08 -7.33
N LYS A 114 9.29 -9.01 -6.96
CA LYS A 114 9.69 -7.64 -7.30
C LYS A 114 10.98 -7.24 -6.60
N THR A 115 11.18 -7.62 -5.34
CA THR A 115 12.46 -7.36 -4.64
C THR A 115 13.63 -8.06 -5.32
N LEU A 116 13.50 -9.33 -5.71
CA LEU A 116 14.55 -10.03 -6.45
C LEU A 116 14.81 -9.37 -7.81
N GLY A 117 13.76 -8.93 -8.49
CA GLY A 117 13.85 -8.15 -9.73
C GLY A 117 14.66 -6.87 -9.57
N LEU A 118 14.39 -6.07 -8.51
CA LEU A 118 15.15 -4.87 -8.18
C LEU A 118 16.65 -5.18 -7.98
N LEU A 119 16.97 -6.32 -7.37
CA LEU A 119 18.34 -6.77 -7.15
C LEU A 119 18.97 -7.45 -8.38
N GLY A 120 18.31 -7.46 -9.53
CA GLY A 120 18.79 -8.11 -10.76
C GLY A 120 18.85 -9.64 -10.67
N ARG A 121 18.00 -10.25 -9.84
CA ARG A 121 17.94 -11.70 -9.58
C ARG A 121 16.63 -12.30 -10.09
N SER A 122 16.68 -13.59 -10.43
CA SER A 122 15.47 -14.36 -10.77
C SER A 122 14.79 -14.89 -9.51
N SER A 123 13.47 -14.91 -9.49
CA SER A 123 12.66 -15.51 -8.42
C SER A 123 12.66 -17.04 -8.45
N GLY A 124 12.85 -17.65 -9.62
CA GLY A 124 12.64 -19.10 -9.80
C GLY A 124 11.19 -19.55 -9.60
N VAL A 125 10.25 -18.61 -9.45
CA VAL A 125 8.81 -18.87 -9.40
C VAL A 125 8.25 -18.82 -10.81
N ASP A 126 7.46 -19.83 -11.18
CA ASP A 126 6.58 -19.78 -12.34
C ASP A 126 5.35 -18.94 -11.97
N VAL A 127 5.46 -17.64 -12.21
CA VAL A 127 4.47 -16.64 -11.78
C VAL A 127 3.11 -16.88 -12.44
N ASP A 128 3.10 -17.28 -13.71
CA ASP A 128 1.86 -17.55 -14.46
C ASP A 128 1.10 -18.71 -13.82
N THR A 129 1.79 -19.83 -13.57
CA THR A 129 1.19 -21.01 -12.94
C THR A 129 0.75 -20.71 -11.51
N PHE A 130 1.55 -19.96 -10.74
CA PHE A 130 1.22 -19.60 -9.37
C PHE A 130 -0.03 -18.73 -9.30
N VAL A 131 -0.07 -17.61 -10.04
CA VAL A 131 -1.21 -16.69 -10.03
C VAL A 131 -2.47 -17.39 -10.50
N ALA A 132 -2.39 -18.23 -11.54
CA ALA A 132 -3.52 -19.03 -12.00
C ALA A 132 -4.05 -20.01 -10.92
N SER A 133 -3.18 -20.53 -10.04
CA SER A 133 -3.61 -21.41 -8.94
C SER A 133 -4.27 -20.69 -7.76
N GLN A 134 -4.08 -19.37 -7.67
CA GLN A 134 -4.68 -18.52 -6.64
C GLN A 134 -5.99 -17.89 -7.11
N GLN A 135 -6.38 -18.14 -8.36
CA GLN A 135 -7.62 -17.63 -8.94
C GLN A 135 -8.78 -18.54 -8.60
N ASP A 136 -9.82 -17.97 -7.99
CA ASP A 136 -11.15 -18.56 -7.88
C ASP A 136 -12.19 -17.58 -8.42
N ASP A 137 -12.99 -18.03 -9.37
CA ASP A 137 -13.95 -17.20 -10.11
C ASP A 137 -13.37 -15.85 -10.61
N GLY A 138 -12.10 -15.83 -11.02
CA GLY A 138 -11.38 -14.64 -11.54
C GLY A 138 -10.76 -13.75 -10.45
N TYR A 139 -11.12 -13.94 -9.19
CA TYR A 139 -10.50 -13.24 -8.07
C TYR A 139 -9.24 -13.93 -7.59
N ILE A 140 -8.26 -13.13 -7.17
CA ILE A 140 -7.03 -13.62 -6.57
C ILE A 140 -7.17 -13.47 -5.06
N TYR A 141 -7.53 -14.56 -4.39
CA TYR A 141 -7.90 -14.50 -2.98
C TYR A 141 -7.87 -15.90 -2.31
N ASN A 142 -7.51 -15.95 -1.02
CA ASN A 142 -7.52 -17.18 -0.23
C ASN A 142 -8.83 -17.32 0.55
N GLU A 143 -9.74 -18.17 0.07
CA GLU A 143 -11.08 -18.42 0.64
C GLU A 143 -11.13 -18.65 2.15
N GLU A 144 -10.08 -19.25 2.73
CA GLU A 144 -10.05 -19.56 4.15
C GLU A 144 -9.97 -18.31 5.04
N TRP A 145 -9.48 -17.17 4.50
CA TRP A 145 -9.29 -15.94 5.26
C TRP A 145 -10.59 -15.12 5.43
N SER A 146 -11.54 -15.19 4.49
CA SER A 146 -12.83 -14.46 4.50
C SER A 146 -13.62 -14.68 5.76
N ASN A 147 -13.62 -15.92 6.27
CA ASN A 147 -14.38 -16.30 7.45
C ASN A 147 -13.91 -15.57 8.73
N THR A 148 -12.81 -14.82 8.66
CA THR A 148 -12.20 -14.11 9.79
C THR A 148 -12.04 -12.61 9.58
N ILE A 149 -12.31 -12.10 8.38
CA ILE A 149 -12.07 -10.71 8.01
C ILE A 149 -13.41 -9.95 7.94
N PRO A 150 -13.52 -8.76 8.56
CA PRO A 150 -14.70 -7.91 8.37
C PRO A 150 -14.92 -7.58 6.89
N GLU A 151 -16.18 -7.61 6.43
CA GLU A 151 -16.58 -7.44 5.02
C GLU A 151 -15.91 -6.23 4.33
N TYR A 152 -15.84 -5.08 5.00
CA TYR A 152 -15.19 -3.89 4.44
C TYR A 152 -13.66 -4.00 4.25
N ARG A 153 -12.96 -4.80 5.07
CA ARG A 153 -11.52 -5.07 4.87
C ARG A 153 -11.31 -6.06 3.74
N PHE A 154 -12.24 -7.00 3.61
CA PHE A 154 -12.21 -8.00 2.57
C PHE A 154 -12.19 -7.37 1.18
N ASP A 155 -13.06 -6.37 0.93
CA ASP A 155 -13.10 -5.66 -0.36
C ASP A 155 -11.79 -4.95 -0.74
N SER A 156 -11.13 -4.35 0.26
CA SER A 156 -9.86 -3.66 0.08
C SER A 156 -8.74 -4.65 -0.26
N GLU A 157 -8.67 -5.75 0.51
CA GLU A 157 -7.67 -6.79 0.34
C GLU A 157 -7.84 -7.56 -0.96
N LEU A 158 -9.08 -7.85 -1.36
CA LEU A 158 -9.43 -8.51 -2.61
C LEU A 158 -8.89 -7.71 -3.81
N ARG A 159 -9.26 -6.42 -3.90
CA ARG A 159 -8.85 -5.54 -5.00
C ARG A 159 -7.33 -5.31 -5.00
N GLN A 160 -6.72 -5.19 -3.83
CA GLN A 160 -5.27 -5.08 -3.73
C GLN A 160 -4.58 -6.35 -4.26
N GLN A 161 -5.00 -7.55 -3.86
CA GLN A 161 -4.41 -8.80 -4.35
C GLN A 161 -4.61 -9.00 -5.85
N VAL A 162 -5.79 -8.65 -6.38
CA VAL A 162 -6.05 -8.65 -7.83
C VAL A 162 -5.06 -7.74 -8.55
N LEU A 163 -4.87 -6.49 -8.10
CA LEU A 163 -3.90 -5.58 -8.70
C LEU A 163 -2.47 -6.15 -8.64
N LEU A 164 -2.06 -6.71 -7.50
CA LEU A 164 -0.72 -7.31 -7.37
C LEU A 164 -0.53 -8.51 -8.31
N GLY A 165 -1.56 -9.32 -8.51
CA GLY A 165 -1.55 -10.42 -9.47
C GLY A 165 -1.43 -9.94 -10.91
N LEU A 166 -2.19 -8.91 -11.30
CA LEU A 166 -2.08 -8.28 -12.62
C LEU A 166 -0.69 -7.67 -12.87
N LEU A 167 -0.09 -7.07 -11.85
CA LEU A 167 1.27 -6.54 -11.93
C LEU A 167 2.35 -7.65 -11.96
N LEU A 168 2.00 -8.88 -11.62
CA LEU A 168 2.88 -10.05 -11.69
C LEU A 168 2.81 -10.74 -13.06
N THR A 169 1.62 -10.82 -13.67
CA THR A 169 1.37 -11.51 -14.93
C THR A 169 0.18 -10.95 -15.70
N ASP A 170 0.24 -11.03 -17.03
CA ASP A 170 -0.87 -10.73 -17.93
C ASP A 170 -1.91 -11.88 -18.00
N ASN A 171 -1.63 -13.05 -17.39
CA ASN A 171 -2.48 -14.24 -17.45
C ASN A 171 -3.52 -14.28 -16.33
N VAL A 172 -4.23 -13.17 -16.12
CA VAL A 172 -5.35 -13.10 -15.17
C VAL A 172 -6.67 -13.11 -15.94
N ASP A 173 -7.64 -13.93 -15.50
CA ASP A 173 -8.99 -13.85 -16.01
C ASP A 173 -9.68 -12.59 -15.46
N THR A 174 -9.80 -11.56 -16.29
CA THR A 174 -10.28 -10.24 -15.90
C THR A 174 -11.79 -10.06 -16.00
N ASP A 175 -12.50 -10.97 -16.68
CA ASP A 175 -13.94 -10.80 -16.94
C ASP A 175 -14.76 -10.71 -15.64
N PRO A 176 -14.53 -11.57 -14.63
CA PRO A 176 -15.24 -11.47 -13.34
C PRO A 176 -14.84 -10.23 -12.54
N ILE A 177 -13.55 -9.86 -12.59
CA ILE A 177 -13.01 -8.68 -11.89
C ILE A 177 -13.72 -7.41 -12.35
N VAL A 178 -13.84 -7.22 -13.67
CA VAL A 178 -14.42 -6.00 -14.27
C VAL A 178 -15.89 -5.82 -13.90
N ALA A 179 -16.63 -6.90 -13.64
CA ALA A 179 -18.05 -6.84 -13.31
C ALA A 179 -18.36 -6.22 -11.94
N GLU A 180 -17.38 -6.13 -11.03
CA GLU A 180 -17.61 -5.71 -9.63
C GLU A 180 -16.63 -4.61 -9.17
N LEU A 181 -16.05 -3.85 -10.10
CA LEU A 181 -15.12 -2.76 -9.74
C LEU A 181 -15.83 -1.54 -9.13
N ASP A 182 -17.13 -1.37 -9.34
CA ASP A 182 -17.91 -0.18 -8.97
C ASP A 182 -18.50 -0.26 -7.53
N GLU A 183 -19.14 0.82 -7.08
CA GLU A 183 -19.95 0.91 -5.83
C GLU A 183 -19.18 0.69 -4.51
N ASN A 184 -18.00 1.28 -4.38
CA ASN A 184 -17.15 1.14 -3.19
C ASN A 184 -17.43 2.20 -2.12
N GLU A 185 -17.56 1.79 -0.86
CA GLU A 185 -17.81 2.70 0.28
C GLU A 185 -16.54 3.28 0.92
N PHE A 186 -15.38 2.66 0.68
CA PHE A 186 -14.09 2.99 1.30
C PHE A 186 -13.10 3.49 0.25
N LEU A 187 -12.18 4.36 0.66
CA LEU A 187 -11.23 4.98 -0.25
C LEU A 187 -10.21 4.00 -0.84
N THR A 188 -9.69 3.08 -0.04
CA THR A 188 -8.73 2.07 -0.48
C THR A 188 -9.27 1.18 -1.61
N PRO A 189 -10.49 0.61 -1.53
CA PRO A 189 -11.04 -0.15 -2.64
C PRO A 189 -11.39 0.73 -3.84
N ILE A 190 -11.87 1.98 -3.67
CA ILE A 190 -12.02 2.93 -4.80
C ILE A 190 -10.68 3.08 -5.53
N TYR A 191 -9.59 3.28 -4.78
CA TYR A 191 -8.25 3.43 -5.34
C TYR A 191 -7.79 2.20 -6.10
N TYR A 192 -7.90 1.01 -5.51
CA TYR A 192 -7.46 -0.20 -6.20
C TYR A 192 -8.34 -0.55 -7.40
N SER A 193 -9.66 -0.34 -7.34
CA SER A 193 -10.53 -0.46 -8.51
C SER A 193 -10.11 0.51 -9.62
N TRP A 194 -9.87 1.78 -9.28
CA TRP A 194 -9.37 2.79 -10.22
C TRP A 194 -8.05 2.35 -10.89
N ARG A 195 -7.12 1.80 -10.11
CA ARG A 195 -5.85 1.28 -10.62
C ARG A 195 -6.00 0.04 -11.49
N ILE A 196 -6.90 -0.88 -11.14
CA ILE A 196 -7.21 -2.05 -11.98
C ILE A 196 -7.76 -1.58 -13.33
N ARG A 197 -8.73 -0.65 -13.34
CA ARG A 197 -9.26 -0.08 -14.60
C ARG A 197 -8.14 0.50 -15.46
N LYS A 198 -7.27 1.33 -14.87
CA LYS A 198 -6.12 1.93 -15.57
C LYS A 198 -5.15 0.87 -16.11
N HIS A 199 -4.84 -0.16 -15.32
CA HIS A 199 -3.93 -1.23 -15.73
C HIS A 199 -4.49 -2.07 -16.89
N LEU A 200 -5.81 -2.28 -16.91
CA LEU A 200 -6.51 -3.05 -17.94
C LEU A 200 -6.90 -2.21 -19.18
N ASP A 201 -6.45 -0.95 -19.26
CA ASP A 201 -6.84 0.01 -20.32
C ASP A 201 -8.37 0.18 -20.44
N ILE A 202 -9.06 0.09 -19.30
CA ILE A 202 -10.48 0.40 -19.13
C ILE A 202 -10.57 1.85 -18.66
N ASP A 203 -11.62 2.57 -19.08
CA ASP A 203 -11.88 3.95 -18.64
C ASP A 203 -11.82 4.03 -17.10
N PRO A 204 -10.83 4.73 -16.53
CA PRO A 204 -10.67 4.83 -15.09
C PRO A 204 -11.54 5.95 -14.50
N ALA A 205 -12.55 6.44 -15.22
CA ALA A 205 -13.51 7.39 -14.68
C ALA A 205 -14.21 6.82 -13.43
N LEU A 206 -14.28 7.64 -12.39
CA LEU A 206 -15.08 7.33 -11.21
C LEU A 206 -16.58 7.37 -11.54
N THR A 207 -17.35 6.49 -10.91
CA THR A 207 -18.81 6.65 -10.86
C THR A 207 -19.18 7.95 -10.13
N ASP A 208 -20.39 8.48 -10.33
CA ASP A 208 -20.83 9.69 -9.62
C ASP A 208 -20.85 9.50 -8.09
N GLU A 209 -21.14 8.30 -7.61
CA GLU A 209 -21.15 7.97 -6.19
C GLU A 209 -19.73 7.94 -5.60
N GLU A 210 -18.78 7.26 -6.24
CA GLU A 210 -17.37 7.24 -5.79
C GLU A 210 -16.80 8.66 -5.79
N ALA A 211 -17.16 9.44 -6.80
CA ALA A 211 -16.78 10.84 -6.93
C ALA A 211 -17.33 11.64 -5.72
N GLU A 212 -18.64 11.61 -5.44
CA GLU A 212 -19.24 12.25 -4.26
C GLU A 212 -18.61 11.75 -2.94
N ARG A 213 -18.26 10.46 -2.86
CA ARG A 213 -17.57 9.86 -1.71
C ARG A 213 -16.23 10.54 -1.48
N LEU A 214 -15.37 10.66 -2.50
CA LEU A 214 -14.06 11.32 -2.39
C LEU A 214 -14.16 12.74 -1.84
N GLY A 215 -15.10 13.53 -2.34
CA GLY A 215 -15.31 14.91 -1.86
C GLY A 215 -15.61 14.99 -0.37
N ASP A 216 -16.41 14.07 0.15
CA ASP A 216 -16.79 14.04 1.57
C ASP A 216 -15.70 13.46 2.50
N LEU A 217 -14.73 12.74 1.93
CA LEU A 217 -13.60 12.18 2.67
C LEU A 217 -12.49 13.21 2.92
N GLN A 218 -12.47 14.31 2.16
CA GLN A 218 -11.52 15.39 2.36
C GLN A 218 -11.76 16.08 3.70
N LYS A 219 -10.70 16.18 4.52
CA LYS A 219 -10.76 16.83 5.81
C LYS A 219 -9.39 17.33 6.26
N ASP A 220 -9.35 18.58 6.71
CA ASP A 220 -8.18 19.21 7.34
C ASP A 220 -6.89 19.04 6.48
N GLY A 221 -7.02 19.28 5.16
CA GLY A 221 -5.95 19.13 4.17
C GLY A 221 -5.70 17.69 3.69
N GLY A 222 -6.07 16.66 4.45
CA GLY A 222 -5.92 15.25 4.06
C GLY A 222 -7.23 14.56 3.68
N PHE A 223 -7.17 13.23 3.55
CA PHE A 223 -8.35 12.38 3.33
C PHE A 223 -8.46 11.26 4.35
N ARG A 224 -9.71 10.95 4.67
CA ARG A 224 -10.12 9.84 5.53
C ARG A 224 -10.36 8.59 4.70
N GLU A 225 -10.29 7.44 5.34
CA GLU A 225 -10.54 6.16 4.67
C GLU A 225 -12.03 5.93 4.34
N TYR A 226 -12.94 6.48 5.15
CA TYR A 226 -14.39 6.31 5.02
C TYR A 226 -15.14 7.42 5.75
N ARG A 227 -16.42 7.66 5.43
CA ARG A 227 -17.20 8.59 6.24
C ARG A 227 -17.57 7.87 7.53
N LEU A 228 -17.31 8.50 8.67
CA LEU A 228 -17.74 7.93 9.96
C LEU A 228 -19.24 7.64 9.98
N SER A 229 -20.05 8.39 9.18
CA SER A 229 -21.49 8.16 8.94
C SER A 229 -21.82 6.73 8.52
N ASP A 230 -20.96 6.12 7.73
CA ASP A 230 -21.25 4.90 6.97
C ASP A 230 -20.88 3.65 7.76
N LYS A 231 -20.05 3.81 8.80
CA LYS A 231 -19.71 2.71 9.70
C LYS A 231 -20.89 2.38 10.61
N THR A 232 -21.55 1.26 10.32
CA THR A 232 -22.52 0.61 11.20
C THR A 232 -21.79 -0.35 12.14
N ASP A 233 -21.99 -0.24 13.45
CA ASP A 233 -21.45 -1.26 14.38
C ASP A 233 -22.38 -2.47 14.37
N GLU A 234 -22.14 -3.38 13.43
CA GLU A 234 -22.92 -4.60 13.26
C GLU A 234 -22.90 -5.50 14.50
N HIS A 235 -21.80 -5.48 15.26
CA HIS A 235 -21.67 -6.26 16.50
C HIS A 235 -22.40 -5.64 17.69
N ALA A 236 -22.51 -4.31 17.75
CA ALA A 236 -23.26 -3.62 18.79
C ALA A 236 -24.74 -3.39 18.45
N GLY A 237 -25.16 -3.63 17.20
CA GLY A 237 -26.52 -3.36 16.73
C GLY A 237 -26.95 -1.92 16.98
N SER A 238 -26.00 -0.98 16.96
CA SER A 238 -26.21 0.40 17.36
C SER A 238 -25.35 1.36 16.53
N ASP A 239 -26.01 2.39 16.01
CA ASP A 239 -25.34 3.54 15.37
C ASP A 239 -24.76 4.53 16.40
N HIS A 240 -24.76 4.17 17.69
CA HIS A 240 -24.32 5.06 18.75
C HIS A 240 -22.81 5.26 18.74
N ARG A 241 -22.39 6.45 18.33
CA ARG A 241 -20.97 6.84 18.31
C ARG A 241 -20.51 7.37 19.64
N THR A 242 -19.30 6.96 20.00
CA THR A 242 -18.54 7.54 21.10
C THR A 242 -17.53 8.55 20.56
N TRP A 243 -17.00 9.40 21.43
CA TRP A 243 -15.92 10.33 21.07
C TRP A 243 -14.61 9.63 20.64
N ARG A 244 -14.52 8.31 20.86
CA ARG A 244 -13.39 7.45 20.46
C ARG A 244 -13.51 6.95 19.03
N ASP A 245 -14.69 7.02 18.42
CA ASP A 245 -14.89 6.64 17.02
C ASP A 245 -14.36 7.78 16.12
N GLN A 246 -13.05 7.73 15.88
CA GLN A 246 -12.35 8.69 15.04
C GLN A 246 -11.96 8.03 13.72
N ASN A 247 -12.05 8.80 12.66
CA ASN A 247 -11.43 8.50 11.38
C ASN A 247 -10.65 9.74 10.95
N PRO A 248 -9.48 10.00 11.55
CA PRO A 248 -8.67 11.14 11.15
C PRO A 248 -8.14 10.93 9.73
N PRO A 249 -7.77 12.01 9.03
CA PRO A 249 -7.01 11.88 7.79
C PRO A 249 -5.73 11.07 7.99
N HIS A 250 -5.37 10.25 7.00
CA HIS A 250 -4.20 9.36 7.05
C HIS A 250 -3.32 9.57 5.81
N LEU A 251 -2.01 9.31 5.91
CA LEU A 251 -1.05 9.46 4.79
C LEU A 251 -1.47 8.63 3.56
N PHE A 252 -1.69 7.32 3.73
CA PHE A 252 -2.14 6.42 2.67
C PHE A 252 -3.41 6.91 1.97
N SER A 253 -4.47 7.15 2.74
CA SER A 253 -5.75 7.66 2.23
C SER A 253 -5.55 8.96 1.48
N SER A 254 -4.76 9.91 2.02
CA SER A 254 -4.52 11.19 1.37
C SER A 254 -3.74 11.05 0.06
N PHE A 255 -2.73 10.18 0.01
CA PHE A 255 -2.00 9.87 -1.21
C PHE A 255 -2.91 9.25 -2.28
N TYR A 256 -3.73 8.26 -1.90
CA TYR A 256 -4.66 7.59 -2.82
C TYR A 256 -5.69 8.54 -3.41
N ALA A 257 -6.37 9.31 -2.55
CA ALA A 257 -7.37 10.27 -3.00
C ALA A 257 -6.74 11.36 -3.90
N TYR A 258 -5.57 11.88 -3.53
CA TYR A 258 -4.90 12.87 -4.35
C TYR A 258 -4.53 12.31 -5.72
N HIS A 259 -3.97 11.10 -5.78
CA HIS A 259 -3.60 10.45 -7.03
C HIS A 259 -4.80 10.22 -7.96
N ILE A 260 -5.94 9.78 -7.41
CA ILE A 260 -7.19 9.67 -8.18
C ILE A 260 -7.62 11.06 -8.66
N ALA A 261 -7.63 12.06 -7.77
CA ALA A 261 -8.11 13.40 -8.08
C ALA A 261 -7.24 14.12 -9.13
N SER A 262 -5.92 13.88 -9.13
CA SER A 262 -5.00 14.45 -10.13
C SER A 262 -5.18 13.84 -11.52
N GLU A 263 -5.69 12.61 -11.60
CA GLU A 263 -5.83 11.88 -12.86
C GLU A 263 -7.27 11.75 -13.37
N THR A 264 -8.27 12.00 -12.54
CA THR A 264 -9.68 11.94 -12.92
C THR A 264 -10.26 13.36 -13.04
N ASP A 265 -10.78 13.67 -14.21
CA ASP A 265 -11.04 15.04 -14.66
C ASP A 265 -12.04 15.80 -13.75
N SER A 266 -11.52 16.81 -13.03
CA SER A 266 -12.18 18.07 -12.64
C SER A 266 -13.40 18.09 -11.70
N ARG A 267 -13.97 16.96 -11.28
CA ARG A 267 -15.17 16.98 -10.40
C ARG A 267 -14.89 17.43 -8.96
N PHE A 268 -13.62 17.45 -8.55
CA PHE A 268 -13.19 17.81 -7.20
C PHE A 268 -12.18 18.96 -7.26
N SER A 269 -12.52 20.09 -6.64
CA SER A 269 -11.55 21.15 -6.41
C SER A 269 -10.80 20.82 -5.14
N TYR A 270 -9.60 20.32 -5.28
CA TYR A 270 -8.71 20.04 -4.16
C TYR A 270 -7.57 21.06 -4.11
N ASP A 271 -7.23 21.53 -2.92
CA ASP A 271 -6.15 22.50 -2.73
C ASP A 271 -4.83 21.76 -2.50
N THR A 272 -3.99 21.75 -3.54
CA THR A 272 -2.64 21.17 -3.50
C THR A 272 -1.77 21.75 -2.38
N GLY A 273 -1.96 23.02 -2.00
CA GLY A 273 -1.25 23.63 -0.88
C GLY A 273 -1.66 23.02 0.45
N GLU A 274 -2.97 22.86 0.69
CA GLU A 274 -3.47 22.21 1.91
C GLU A 274 -3.01 20.75 2.04
N PHE A 275 -2.80 20.06 0.92
CA PHE A 275 -2.20 18.72 0.91
C PHE A 275 -0.78 18.68 1.41
N ILE A 276 0.05 19.56 0.83
CA ILE A 276 1.46 19.63 1.13
C ILE A 276 1.62 20.01 2.60
N ASP A 277 0.82 20.96 3.08
CA ASP A 277 0.75 21.34 4.48
C ASP A 277 0.31 20.17 5.39
N PHE A 278 -0.67 19.36 4.96
CA PHE A 278 -1.07 18.16 5.69
C PHE A 278 0.09 17.15 5.79
N ILE A 279 0.74 16.80 4.67
CA ILE A 279 1.86 15.86 4.64
C ILE A 279 3.01 16.38 5.52
N ALA A 280 3.38 17.66 5.38
CA ALA A 280 4.42 18.30 6.19
C ALA A 280 4.08 18.28 7.70
N GLY A 281 2.80 18.39 8.07
CA GLY A 281 2.33 18.29 9.45
C GLY A 281 2.50 16.90 10.10
N THR A 282 2.79 15.86 9.30
CA THR A 282 3.07 14.50 9.79
C THR A 282 4.54 14.24 10.09
N GLU A 283 5.43 15.19 9.78
CA GLU A 283 6.87 15.05 10.04
C GLU A 283 7.20 15.22 11.53
N ASP A 284 8.20 14.45 12.00
CA ASP A 284 8.96 14.68 13.23
C ASP A 284 10.39 14.09 13.12
N GLU A 285 11.06 13.88 14.26
CA GLU A 285 12.44 13.39 14.33
C GLU A 285 12.64 11.96 13.81
N GLU A 286 11.60 11.14 13.74
CA GLU A 286 11.65 9.79 13.18
C GLU A 286 11.20 9.75 11.70
N GLY A 287 10.72 10.88 11.17
CA GLY A 287 10.28 11.05 9.79
C GLY A 287 8.78 11.33 9.67
N PHE A 288 8.14 10.80 8.61
CA PHE A 288 6.73 11.05 8.31
C PHE A 288 5.84 9.93 8.84
N GLY A 289 4.92 10.27 9.74
CA GLY A 289 4.06 9.29 10.39
C GLY A 289 2.78 9.87 10.97
N VAL A 290 1.75 9.02 11.11
CA VAL A 290 0.44 9.40 11.65
C VAL A 290 0.07 8.53 12.83
N ASP A 291 -0.70 9.10 13.76
CA ASP A 291 -1.12 8.41 14.98
C ASP A 291 -2.11 7.29 14.68
N VAL A 292 -1.79 6.07 15.14
CA VAL A 292 -2.71 4.94 15.07
C VAL A 292 -3.60 4.91 16.32
N ASN A 293 -4.91 5.01 16.09
CA ASN A 293 -5.93 4.90 17.12
C ASN A 293 -6.61 3.54 17.02
N ALA A 294 -6.58 2.76 18.10
CA ALA A 294 -7.35 1.52 18.20
C ALA A 294 -8.54 1.73 19.15
N ARG A 295 -9.72 1.25 18.74
CA ARG A 295 -11.01 1.44 19.43
C ARG A 295 -10.98 1.12 20.92
N GLU A 296 -10.19 0.13 21.32
CA GLU A 296 -10.16 -0.39 22.69
C GLU A 296 -9.24 0.41 23.64
N PHE A 297 -8.42 1.33 23.12
CA PHE A 297 -7.39 2.02 23.89
C PHE A 297 -7.70 3.53 24.00
N GLU A 298 -7.44 4.12 25.18
CA GLU A 298 -7.79 5.52 25.48
C GLU A 298 -6.82 6.54 24.90
N ALA A 299 -5.60 6.13 24.60
CA ALA A 299 -4.56 6.94 23.99
C ALA A 299 -4.14 6.31 22.65
N PRO A 300 -3.70 7.12 21.66
CA PRO A 300 -3.08 6.58 20.46
C PRO A 300 -1.89 5.69 20.83
N PHE A 301 -1.62 4.67 20.01
CA PHE A 301 -0.43 3.83 20.16
C PHE A 301 0.88 4.58 19.83
N GLY A 302 0.75 5.85 19.40
CA GLY A 302 1.81 6.68 18.85
C GLY A 302 1.75 6.69 17.32
N ARG A 303 2.64 7.49 16.75
CA ARG A 303 2.84 7.55 15.30
C ARG A 303 3.47 6.26 14.79
N THR A 304 2.98 5.80 13.65
CA THR A 304 3.63 4.75 12.88
C THR A 304 4.50 5.36 11.80
N TYR A 305 5.71 4.81 11.64
CA TYR A 305 6.68 5.21 10.62
C TYR A 305 7.06 3.97 9.83
N THR A 306 6.43 3.78 8.70
CA THR A 306 6.64 2.62 7.83
C THR A 306 7.43 3.01 6.59
N PRO A 307 8.22 2.06 6.02
CA PRO A 307 8.85 2.25 4.73
C PRO A 307 7.87 2.65 3.61
N LEU A 308 6.61 2.23 3.68
CA LEU A 308 5.59 2.61 2.70
C LEU A 308 5.14 4.07 2.87
N GLU A 309 4.90 4.55 4.10
CA GLU A 309 4.52 5.95 4.36
C GLU A 309 5.57 6.91 3.81
N HIS A 310 6.84 6.66 4.13
CA HIS A 310 7.95 7.48 3.65
C HIS A 310 8.07 7.43 2.12
N MET A 311 7.83 6.27 1.51
CA MET A 311 7.89 6.15 0.06
C MET A 311 6.76 6.92 -0.62
N MET A 312 5.54 6.91 -0.04
CA MET A 312 4.46 7.75 -0.56
C MET A 312 4.79 9.23 -0.47
N VAL A 313 5.40 9.68 0.63
CA VAL A 313 5.87 11.08 0.76
C VAL A 313 6.94 11.43 -0.26
N LEU A 314 7.90 10.51 -0.51
CA LEU A 314 8.92 10.70 -1.56
C LEU A 314 8.31 10.88 -2.95
N LEU A 315 7.18 10.23 -3.22
CA LEU A 315 6.49 10.26 -4.51
C LEU A 315 5.51 11.43 -4.63
N THR A 316 5.07 12.02 -3.53
CA THR A 316 4.12 13.16 -3.49
C THR A 316 4.48 14.30 -4.45
N PRO A 317 5.74 14.77 -4.57
CA PRO A 317 6.09 15.87 -5.48
C PRO A 317 5.72 15.60 -6.94
N SER A 318 5.78 14.36 -7.40
CA SER A 318 5.41 14.02 -8.79
C SER A 318 3.91 13.97 -9.03
N LEU A 319 3.11 13.77 -7.99
CA LEU A 319 1.65 13.83 -8.11
C LEU A 319 1.15 15.27 -8.25
N VAL A 320 1.84 16.23 -7.62
CA VAL A 320 1.38 17.62 -7.47
C VAL A 320 1.88 18.58 -8.56
N GLN A 321 2.72 18.12 -9.48
CA GLN A 321 3.35 18.93 -10.54
C GLN A 321 2.66 18.78 -11.90
#